data_AF-A0A7V7S8X4-F1
#
_entry.id   AF-A0A7V7S8X4-F1
#
_cell.length_a   1.000
_cell.length_b   1.000
_cell.length_c   1.000
_cell.angle_alpha   90.00
_cell.angle_beta   90.00
_cell.angle_gamma   90.00
#
_symmetry.space_group_name_H-M   'P 1'
#
loop_
_entity.id
_entity.type
_entity.pdbx_description
1 polymer ?
#
loop_
_entity_poly.entity_id
_entity_poly.type
_entity_poly.pdbx_seq_one_letter_code
_entity_poly.pdbx_strand_id
1 'polypeptide(L)'
;MRKGKTPIVFIPGLFGSMSNIIIPGTGNWGFGLSAFVYEPFIIMLESMGYKRNTDLFICFYDWQQRIAFSTQKYLLQTIAYAKKITGCDKVNLICHSMGGLLGRTYVQSDAYKNDVNQLIILCTPNAGSPANYSYWTGGSLPVHASSKINIVHFYMEQYIHYLSTLYNMNTVEAIHLYFPGLQDVIPCKDYGNYLFIRSGPSITFLPYSRMNTKNPFLDTLNENRSMIQKRNIETTLIAGDGEETIQYLQVVPSHSKLKWTDGKVVGDILTKHGDGNAVLHSVFLLEGNKYVVHASHNEVLYKSIPILQKIL
;
A
#
# COMPACT_ATOMS: atom_id res chain seq x y z
N MET A 1 11.20 -28.08 -24.41
CA MET A 1 10.25 -26.96 -24.16
C MET A 1 11.06 -25.69 -23.96
N ARG A 2 10.80 -24.65 -24.77
CA ARG A 2 11.45 -23.34 -24.61
C ARG A 2 11.08 -22.83 -23.21
N LYS A 3 12.04 -22.60 -22.31
CA LYS A 3 11.75 -21.96 -21.01
C LYS A 3 11.12 -20.60 -21.34
N GLY A 4 9.80 -20.49 -21.17
CA GLY A 4 9.07 -19.25 -21.37
C GLY A 4 9.51 -18.20 -20.34
N LYS A 5 9.19 -16.93 -20.59
CA LYS A 5 9.35 -15.87 -19.59
C LYS A 5 8.56 -16.26 -18.33
N THR A 6 9.12 -15.99 -17.15
CA THR A 6 8.40 -16.19 -15.88
C THR A 6 7.16 -15.28 -15.88
N PRO A 7 5.95 -15.82 -15.68
CA PRO A 7 4.73 -15.01 -15.72
C PRO A 7 4.68 -13.99 -14.59
N ILE A 8 4.03 -12.86 -14.86
CA ILE A 8 3.84 -11.77 -13.90
C ILE A 8 2.46 -11.87 -13.26
N VAL A 9 2.41 -11.70 -11.95
CA VAL A 9 1.19 -11.32 -11.23
C VAL A 9 1.37 -9.88 -10.74
N PHE A 10 0.61 -8.96 -11.31
CA PHE A 10 0.55 -7.58 -10.88
C PHE A 10 -0.48 -7.38 -9.78
N ILE A 11 -0.10 -6.71 -8.70
CA ILE A 11 -0.96 -6.44 -7.54
C ILE A 11 -1.03 -4.91 -7.35
N PRO A 12 -2.19 -4.29 -7.64
CA PRO A 12 -2.32 -2.84 -7.55
C PRO A 12 -2.42 -2.37 -6.09
N GLY A 13 -2.34 -1.06 -5.91
CA GLY A 13 -2.51 -0.40 -4.61
C GLY A 13 -3.96 -0.23 -4.17
N LEU A 14 -4.14 0.47 -3.06
CA LEU A 14 -5.44 0.96 -2.60
C LEU A 14 -6.16 1.72 -3.74
N PHE A 15 -7.48 1.51 -3.87
CA PHE A 15 -8.31 2.00 -4.99
C PHE A 15 -7.97 1.43 -6.39
N GLY A 16 -6.94 0.59 -6.49
CA GLY A 16 -6.52 -0.05 -7.73
C GLY A 16 -7.36 -1.26 -8.15
N SER A 17 -8.42 -1.56 -7.40
CA SER A 17 -9.41 -2.58 -7.74
C SER A 17 -10.81 -2.02 -7.51
N MET A 18 -11.74 -2.39 -8.38
CA MET A 18 -13.15 -2.02 -8.27
C MET A 18 -14.01 -3.23 -8.63
N SER A 19 -15.10 -3.42 -7.90
CA SER A 19 -16.15 -4.39 -8.22
C SER A 19 -17.41 -4.08 -7.43
N ASN A 20 -18.51 -4.77 -7.77
CA ASN A 20 -19.80 -4.72 -7.05
C ASN A 20 -19.67 -5.01 -5.55
N ILE A 21 -18.63 -5.72 -5.11
CA ILE A 21 -18.38 -6.00 -3.69
C ILE A 21 -17.91 -4.72 -2.98
N ILE A 22 -17.18 -3.85 -3.68
CA ILE A 22 -16.61 -2.62 -3.12
C ILE A 22 -17.63 -1.48 -3.19
N ILE A 23 -18.18 -1.24 -4.39
CA ILE A 23 -19.22 -0.24 -4.64
C ILE A 23 -20.29 -0.91 -5.51
N PRO A 24 -21.51 -1.12 -4.99
CA PRO A 24 -22.60 -1.70 -5.76
C PRO A 24 -22.87 -0.94 -7.06
N GLY A 25 -23.04 -1.67 -8.17
CA GLY A 25 -23.30 -1.10 -9.49
C GLY A 25 -22.05 -0.90 -10.36
N THR A 26 -20.85 -1.17 -9.84
CA THR A 26 -19.59 -1.03 -10.60
C THR A 26 -19.20 -2.26 -11.42
N GLY A 27 -19.91 -3.39 -11.25
CA GLY A 27 -19.76 -4.58 -12.09
C GLY A 27 -18.67 -5.56 -11.63
N ASN A 28 -18.06 -6.23 -12.60
CA ASN A 28 -16.99 -7.22 -12.38
C ASN A 28 -15.67 -6.55 -11.96
N TRP A 29 -14.72 -7.36 -11.50
CA TRP A 29 -13.39 -6.89 -11.13
C TRP A 29 -12.69 -6.17 -12.29
N GLY A 30 -12.17 -4.98 -12.01
CA GLY A 30 -11.34 -4.19 -12.91
C GLY A 30 -10.67 -3.03 -12.17
N PHE A 31 -9.95 -2.18 -12.89
CA PHE A 31 -9.34 -0.98 -12.29
C PHE A 31 -10.39 0.09 -11.93
N GLY A 32 -11.59 0.06 -12.53
CA GLY A 32 -12.59 1.11 -12.35
C GLY A 32 -12.01 2.48 -12.71
N LEU A 33 -12.24 3.49 -11.87
CA LEU A 33 -11.63 4.81 -12.08
C LEU A 33 -10.10 4.74 -12.11
N SER A 34 -9.44 3.84 -11.38
CA SER A 34 -7.97 3.77 -11.37
C SER A 34 -7.33 3.30 -12.69
N ALA A 35 -8.14 3.00 -13.72
CA ALA A 35 -7.67 2.64 -15.04
C ALA A 35 -6.71 3.69 -15.64
N PHE A 36 -6.93 5.00 -15.40
CA PHE A 36 -6.02 6.04 -15.89
C PHE A 36 -4.60 5.94 -15.29
N VAL A 37 -4.43 5.28 -14.14
CA VAL A 37 -3.11 5.01 -13.53
C VAL A 37 -2.56 3.68 -14.03
N TYR A 38 -3.36 2.61 -13.91
CA TYR A 38 -2.85 1.26 -14.06
C TYR A 38 -2.88 0.73 -15.50
N GLU A 39 -3.85 1.10 -16.33
CA GLU A 39 -3.88 0.63 -17.73
C GLU A 39 -2.62 1.02 -18.51
N PRO A 40 -2.10 2.27 -18.42
CA PRO A 40 -0.81 2.62 -19.03
C PRO A 40 0.34 1.73 -18.54
N PHE A 41 0.35 1.36 -17.26
CA PHE A 41 1.36 0.46 -16.71
C PHE A 41 1.24 -0.96 -17.27
N ILE A 42 0.02 -1.48 -17.40
CA ILE A 42 -0.22 -2.81 -17.99
C ILE A 42 0.19 -2.82 -19.47
N ILE A 43 -0.18 -1.80 -20.26
CA ILE A 43 0.24 -1.64 -21.66
C ILE A 43 1.77 -1.67 -21.79
N MET A 44 2.48 -1.16 -20.80
CA MET A 44 3.93 -1.16 -20.76
C MET A 44 4.52 -2.55 -20.54
N LEU A 45 3.93 -3.34 -19.64
CA LEU A 45 4.32 -4.73 -19.47
C LEU A 45 4.00 -5.52 -20.75
N GLU A 46 2.91 -5.18 -21.43
CA GLU A 46 2.57 -5.75 -22.74
C GLU A 46 3.61 -5.39 -23.83
N SER A 47 4.11 -4.15 -23.82
CA SER A 47 5.18 -3.73 -24.75
C SER A 47 6.54 -4.39 -24.46
N MET A 48 6.75 -4.88 -23.23
CA MET A 48 7.88 -5.76 -22.87
C MET A 48 7.69 -7.21 -23.35
N GLY A 49 6.57 -7.52 -24.02
CA GLY A 49 6.28 -8.82 -24.62
C GLY A 49 5.50 -9.77 -23.72
N TYR A 50 4.93 -9.28 -22.61
CA TYR A 50 3.93 -10.01 -21.84
C TYR A 50 2.54 -9.84 -22.48
N LYS A 51 1.58 -10.70 -22.12
CA LYS A 51 0.21 -10.71 -22.64
C LYS A 51 -0.76 -11.03 -21.52
N ARG A 52 -1.79 -10.18 -21.37
CA ARG A 52 -2.85 -10.38 -20.38
C ARG A 52 -3.46 -11.78 -20.48
N ASN A 53 -3.73 -12.38 -19.33
CA ASN A 53 -4.33 -13.70 -19.18
C ASN A 53 -3.53 -14.86 -19.82
N THR A 54 -2.30 -14.61 -20.28
CA THR A 54 -1.40 -15.61 -20.85
C THR A 54 -0.17 -15.77 -19.97
N ASP A 55 0.57 -14.68 -19.76
CA ASP A 55 1.75 -14.61 -18.88
C ASP A 55 1.80 -13.29 -18.08
N LEU A 56 0.75 -12.46 -18.18
CA LEU A 56 0.50 -11.30 -17.33
C LEU A 56 -0.89 -11.41 -16.70
N PHE A 57 -0.93 -11.49 -15.38
CA PHE A 57 -2.14 -11.64 -14.60
C PHE A 57 -2.27 -10.48 -13.63
N ILE A 58 -3.50 -10.02 -13.41
CA ILE A 58 -3.78 -8.92 -12.47
C ILE A 58 -4.54 -9.51 -11.30
N CYS A 59 -4.03 -9.30 -10.09
CA CYS A 59 -4.68 -9.67 -8.84
C CYS A 59 -5.55 -8.50 -8.38
N PHE A 60 -6.80 -8.45 -8.86
CA PHE A 60 -7.80 -7.57 -8.24
C PHE A 60 -8.24 -8.13 -6.89
N TYR A 61 -8.42 -7.25 -5.91
CA TYR A 61 -8.78 -7.64 -4.55
C TYR A 61 -9.66 -6.60 -3.87
N ASP A 62 -10.33 -7.04 -2.81
CA ASP A 62 -11.06 -6.14 -1.93
C ASP A 62 -10.08 -5.44 -0.98
N TRP A 63 -9.72 -4.20 -1.31
CA TRP A 63 -8.82 -3.37 -0.51
C TRP A 63 -9.49 -2.81 0.75
N GLN A 64 -10.81 -2.96 0.92
CA GLN A 64 -11.50 -2.57 2.14
C GLN A 64 -11.15 -3.51 3.30
N GLN A 65 -10.88 -4.77 2.97
CA GLN A 65 -10.63 -5.83 3.95
C GLN A 65 -9.19 -5.84 4.44
N ARG A 66 -8.97 -6.54 5.56
CA ARG A 66 -7.63 -6.80 6.10
C ARG A 66 -6.73 -7.45 5.06
N ILE A 67 -5.47 -7.05 5.02
CA ILE A 67 -4.50 -7.49 4.02
C ILE A 67 -4.31 -9.01 4.07
N ALA A 68 -4.25 -9.60 5.27
CA ALA A 68 -4.17 -11.06 5.43
C ALA A 68 -5.34 -11.81 4.80
N PHE A 69 -6.57 -11.31 4.98
CA PHE A 69 -7.76 -11.87 4.36
C PHE A 69 -7.70 -11.74 2.83
N SER A 70 -7.37 -10.54 2.33
CA SER A 70 -7.32 -10.28 0.89
C SER A 70 -6.21 -11.08 0.20
N THR A 71 -5.06 -11.28 0.84
CA THR A 71 -4.01 -12.18 0.35
C THR A 71 -4.54 -13.60 0.19
N GLN A 72 -5.14 -14.17 1.24
CA GLN A 72 -5.64 -15.55 1.23
C GLN A 72 -6.76 -15.74 0.19
N LYS A 73 -7.68 -14.77 0.10
CA LYS A 73 -8.86 -14.86 -0.75
C LYS A 73 -8.55 -14.61 -2.23
N TYR A 74 -7.68 -13.67 -2.55
CA TYR A 74 -7.46 -13.21 -3.93
C TYR A 74 -6.08 -13.60 -4.45
N LEU A 75 -5.00 -13.19 -3.79
CA LEU A 75 -3.64 -13.34 -4.33
C LEU A 75 -3.24 -14.80 -4.55
N LEU A 76 -3.48 -15.67 -3.56
CA LEU A 76 -3.15 -17.11 -3.70
C LEU A 76 -3.90 -17.74 -4.89
N GLN A 77 -5.13 -17.33 -5.15
CA GLN A 77 -5.92 -17.82 -6.28
C GLN A 77 -5.35 -17.31 -7.61
N THR A 78 -4.96 -16.04 -7.69
CA THR A 78 -4.34 -15.47 -8.89
C THR A 78 -3.00 -16.13 -9.21
N ILE A 79 -2.16 -16.41 -8.20
CA ILE A 79 -0.89 -17.12 -8.40
C ILE A 79 -1.14 -18.55 -8.88
N ALA A 80 -2.07 -19.27 -8.24
CA ALA A 80 -2.44 -20.63 -8.66
C ALA A 80 -2.97 -20.66 -10.11
N TYR A 81 -3.80 -19.67 -10.47
CA TYR A 81 -4.32 -19.51 -11.82
C TYR A 81 -3.21 -19.23 -12.83
N ALA A 82 -2.32 -18.28 -12.54
CA ALA A 82 -1.18 -17.94 -13.40
C ALA A 82 -0.32 -19.17 -13.70
N LYS A 83 0.05 -19.94 -12.66
CA LYS A 83 0.82 -21.18 -12.80
C LYS A 83 0.09 -22.24 -13.60
N LYS A 84 -1.22 -22.40 -13.41
CA LYS A 84 -2.06 -23.33 -14.17
C LYS A 84 -2.08 -22.99 -15.67
N ILE A 85 -2.26 -21.71 -16.02
CA ILE A 85 -2.35 -21.27 -17.42
C ILE A 85 -1.01 -21.39 -18.13
N THR A 86 0.08 -21.04 -17.44
CA THR A 86 1.43 -20.95 -18.03
C THR A 86 2.19 -22.27 -18.00
N GLY A 87 1.85 -23.17 -17.07
CA GLY A 87 2.65 -24.34 -16.74
C GLY A 87 3.96 -24.01 -16.02
N CYS A 88 4.17 -22.76 -15.60
CA CYS A 88 5.37 -22.35 -14.87
C CYS A 88 5.26 -22.66 -13.37
N ASP A 89 6.37 -23.07 -12.76
CA ASP A 89 6.42 -23.37 -11.32
C ASP A 89 6.45 -22.12 -10.46
N LYS A 90 6.91 -20.99 -11.01
CA LYS A 90 7.09 -19.72 -10.31
C LYS A 90 6.48 -18.54 -11.06
N VAL A 91 6.18 -17.46 -10.33
CA VAL A 91 5.74 -16.17 -10.86
C VAL A 91 6.65 -15.03 -10.40
N ASN A 92 6.70 -13.92 -11.14
CA ASN A 92 7.20 -12.64 -10.67
C ASN A 92 6.04 -11.84 -10.08
N LEU A 93 6.18 -11.35 -8.84
CA LEU A 93 5.20 -10.46 -8.23
C LEU A 93 5.62 -9.02 -8.45
N ILE A 94 4.82 -8.23 -9.17
CA ILE A 94 5.00 -6.78 -9.27
C ILE A 94 3.90 -6.12 -8.46
N CYS A 95 4.27 -5.41 -7.42
CA CYS A 95 3.35 -4.92 -6.42
C CYS A 95 3.45 -3.41 -6.29
N HIS A 96 2.32 -2.71 -6.27
CA HIS A 96 2.27 -1.27 -6.06
C HIS A 96 1.59 -0.93 -4.73
N SER A 97 2.18 0.00 -3.96
CA SER A 97 1.56 0.56 -2.76
C SER A 97 1.07 -0.54 -1.79
N MET A 98 -0.19 -0.52 -1.35
CA MET A 98 -0.79 -1.56 -0.51
C MET A 98 -0.63 -2.98 -1.08
N GLY A 99 -0.56 -3.15 -2.41
CA GLY A 99 -0.33 -4.44 -3.07
C GLY A 99 0.98 -5.10 -2.67
N GLY A 100 2.03 -4.33 -2.33
CA GLY A 100 3.29 -4.88 -1.84
C GLY A 100 3.15 -5.56 -0.49
N LEU A 101 2.25 -5.08 0.36
CA LEU A 101 1.95 -5.73 1.63
C LEU A 101 1.18 -7.05 1.43
N LEU A 102 0.35 -7.17 0.39
CA LEU A 102 -0.27 -8.45 0.02
C LEU A 102 0.80 -9.46 -0.44
N GLY A 103 1.71 -9.03 -1.31
CA GLY A 103 2.83 -9.83 -1.78
C GLY A 103 3.72 -10.31 -0.64
N ARG A 104 4.11 -9.41 0.27
CA ARG A 104 4.86 -9.73 1.50
C ARG A 104 4.13 -10.71 2.39
N THR A 105 2.83 -10.48 2.62
CA THR A 105 2.01 -11.38 3.44
C THR A 105 2.06 -12.79 2.89
N TYR A 106 1.95 -12.96 1.56
CA TYR A 106 2.08 -14.28 0.96
C TYR A 106 3.48 -14.87 1.17
N VAL A 107 4.52 -14.16 0.74
CA VAL A 107 5.89 -14.70 0.73
C VAL A 107 6.52 -14.85 2.11
N GLN A 108 5.90 -14.30 3.17
CA GLN A 108 6.31 -14.48 4.56
C GLN A 108 5.43 -15.49 5.31
N SER A 109 4.27 -15.88 4.77
CA SER A 109 3.35 -16.82 5.43
C SER A 109 3.78 -18.28 5.31
N ASP A 110 3.22 -19.15 6.15
CA ASP A 110 3.39 -20.61 6.05
C ASP A 110 2.70 -21.21 4.81
N ALA A 111 1.79 -20.47 4.17
CA ALA A 111 1.14 -20.90 2.93
C ALA A 111 2.02 -20.75 1.68
N TYR A 112 3.21 -20.14 1.82
CA TYR A 112 4.13 -19.94 0.70
C TYR A 112 4.65 -21.26 0.12
N LYS A 113 4.50 -21.43 -1.19
CA LYS A 113 4.80 -22.69 -1.89
C LYS A 113 6.13 -22.69 -2.64
N ASN A 114 7.08 -21.81 -2.27
CA ASN A 114 8.34 -21.64 -2.99
C ASN A 114 8.16 -21.28 -4.48
N ASP A 115 7.06 -20.59 -4.81
CA ASP A 115 6.61 -20.33 -6.18
C ASP A 115 6.64 -18.86 -6.59
N VAL A 116 7.43 -18.05 -5.88
CA VAL A 116 7.76 -16.68 -6.29
C VAL A 116 9.23 -16.65 -6.69
N ASN A 117 9.49 -16.18 -7.90
CA ASN A 117 10.83 -16.01 -8.45
C ASN A 117 11.43 -14.68 -7.99
N GLN A 118 10.70 -13.58 -8.19
CA GLN A 118 11.09 -12.24 -7.75
C GLN A 118 9.90 -11.52 -7.09
N LEU A 119 10.20 -10.71 -6.09
CA LEU A 119 9.27 -9.79 -5.45
C LEU A 119 9.71 -8.35 -5.76
N ILE A 120 8.99 -7.70 -6.66
CA ILE A 120 9.24 -6.32 -7.09
C ILE A 120 8.18 -5.44 -6.45
N ILE A 121 8.61 -4.49 -5.63
CA ILE A 121 7.75 -3.68 -4.76
C ILE A 121 7.96 -2.20 -5.07
N LEU A 122 6.90 -1.54 -5.52
CA LEU A 122 6.89 -0.14 -5.91
C LEU A 122 6.11 0.67 -4.85
N CYS A 123 6.74 1.68 -4.27
CA CYS A 123 6.13 2.65 -3.35
C CYS A 123 5.27 2.05 -2.22
N THR A 124 5.62 0.86 -1.74
CA THR A 124 4.89 0.20 -0.66
C THR A 124 5.29 0.79 0.68
N PRO A 125 4.34 1.26 1.51
CA PRO A 125 4.65 1.77 2.84
C PRO A 125 4.99 0.61 3.79
N ASN A 126 6.21 0.05 3.69
CA ASN A 126 6.60 -1.14 4.48
C ASN A 126 6.66 -0.87 5.99
N ALA A 127 6.81 0.38 6.40
CA ALA A 127 6.66 0.83 7.79
C ALA A 127 5.32 1.53 8.07
N GLY A 128 4.45 1.67 7.06
CA GLY A 128 3.19 2.44 7.10
C GLY A 128 3.35 3.90 6.67
N SER A 129 2.23 4.64 6.61
CA SER A 129 2.18 6.06 6.24
C SER A 129 1.41 6.88 7.29
N PRO A 130 1.97 8.01 7.79
CA PRO A 130 1.27 8.86 8.75
C PRO A 130 -0.07 9.40 8.23
N ALA A 131 -0.21 9.69 6.94
CA ALA A 131 -1.48 10.14 6.36
C ALA A 131 -2.62 9.16 6.66
N ASN A 132 -2.35 7.86 6.53
CA ASN A 132 -3.33 6.79 6.83
C ASN A 132 -3.73 6.75 8.30
N TYR A 133 -2.84 7.12 9.23
CA TYR A 133 -3.21 7.24 10.64
C TYR A 133 -4.26 8.35 10.85
N SER A 134 -4.12 9.48 10.18
CA SER A 134 -5.09 10.58 10.26
C SER A 134 -6.46 10.15 9.74
N TYR A 135 -6.51 9.45 8.61
CA TYR A 135 -7.75 8.88 8.09
C TYR A 135 -8.35 7.82 9.03
N TRP A 136 -7.54 6.89 9.54
CA TRP A 136 -8.00 5.84 10.44
C TRP A 136 -8.60 6.37 11.75
N THR A 137 -8.01 7.43 12.32
CA THR A 137 -8.42 7.96 13.63
C THR A 137 -9.37 9.15 13.57
N GLY A 138 -9.43 9.86 12.43
CA GLY A 138 -10.18 11.10 12.28
C GLY A 138 -11.06 11.17 11.03
N GLY A 139 -10.85 10.30 10.04
CA GLY A 139 -11.57 10.29 8.77
C GLY A 139 -11.14 11.39 7.78
N SER A 140 -10.10 12.17 8.08
CA SER A 140 -9.60 13.24 7.22
C SER A 140 -8.13 13.57 7.52
N LEU A 141 -7.50 14.33 6.64
CA LEU A 141 -6.22 15.00 6.93
C LEU A 141 -6.44 16.32 7.70
N PRO A 142 -5.42 16.85 8.39
CA PRO A 142 -5.48 18.21 8.93
C PRO A 142 -5.59 19.25 7.81
N VAL A 143 -6.26 20.37 8.09
CA VAL A 143 -6.51 21.45 7.13
C VAL A 143 -5.23 22.26 6.91
N HIS A 144 -4.25 21.73 6.18
CA HIS A 144 -3.11 22.46 5.59
C HIS A 144 -2.43 21.69 4.44
N ALA A 145 -3.06 20.64 3.91
CA ALA A 145 -2.43 19.78 2.91
C ALA A 145 -2.23 20.54 1.58
N SER A 146 -0.98 20.93 1.30
CA SER A 146 -0.34 21.26 0.01
C SER A 146 -1.23 21.84 -1.12
N SER A 147 -0.74 22.88 -1.81
CA SER A 147 -1.42 23.41 -3.02
C SER A 147 -1.49 22.44 -4.20
N LYS A 148 -0.76 21.30 -4.17
CA LYS A 148 -0.85 20.23 -5.16
C LYS A 148 -1.92 19.21 -4.78
N ILE A 149 -2.79 18.88 -5.75
CA ILE A 149 -3.79 17.81 -5.61
C ILE A 149 -3.09 16.46 -5.54
N ASN A 150 -3.18 15.79 -4.40
CA ASN A 150 -2.81 14.38 -4.27
C ASN A 150 -4.05 13.51 -4.54
N ILE A 151 -4.03 12.77 -5.65
CA ILE A 151 -5.19 12.00 -6.11
C ILE A 151 -5.54 10.83 -5.18
N VAL A 152 -4.56 10.27 -4.47
CA VAL A 152 -4.80 9.19 -3.49
C VAL A 152 -5.57 9.75 -2.30
N HIS A 153 -5.17 10.91 -1.79
CA HIS A 153 -5.88 11.61 -0.71
C HIS A 153 -7.28 12.05 -1.15
N PHE A 154 -7.42 12.56 -2.38
CA PHE A 154 -8.72 12.90 -2.95
C PHE A 154 -9.66 11.69 -2.95
N TYR A 155 -9.23 10.54 -3.49
CA TYR A 155 -10.06 9.33 -3.49
C TYR A 155 -10.37 8.81 -2.09
N MET A 156 -9.42 8.90 -1.17
CA MET A 156 -9.64 8.53 0.23
C MET A 156 -10.78 9.36 0.84
N GLU A 157 -10.76 10.68 0.67
CA GLU A 157 -11.81 11.57 1.20
C GLU A 157 -13.17 11.29 0.59
N GLN A 158 -13.23 11.15 -0.75
CA GLN A 158 -14.49 10.84 -1.44
C GLN A 158 -15.07 9.49 -1.00
N TYR A 159 -14.21 8.49 -0.84
CA TYR A 159 -14.65 7.15 -0.46
C TYR A 159 -15.09 7.07 1.01
N ILE A 160 -14.39 7.73 1.93
CA ILE A 160 -14.81 7.82 3.34
C ILE A 160 -16.15 8.56 3.45
N HIS A 161 -16.33 9.64 2.68
CA HIS A 161 -17.61 10.37 2.64
C HIS A 161 -18.75 9.51 2.08
N TYR A 162 -18.49 8.76 1.01
CA TYR A 162 -19.42 7.78 0.47
C TYR A 162 -19.81 6.74 1.51
N LEU A 163 -18.86 6.13 2.22
CA LEU A 163 -19.14 5.14 3.27
C LEU A 163 -20.00 5.72 4.40
N SER A 164 -19.61 6.89 4.91
CA SER A 164 -20.33 7.59 5.97
C SER A 164 -21.79 7.89 5.57
N THR A 165 -22.00 8.29 4.32
CA THR A 165 -23.32 8.59 3.76
C THR A 165 -24.16 7.33 3.54
N LEU A 166 -23.57 6.29 2.93
CA LEU A 166 -24.24 5.03 2.62
C LEU A 166 -24.78 4.35 3.88
N TYR A 167 -23.98 4.33 4.95
CA TYR A 167 -24.32 3.64 6.18
C TYR A 167 -24.93 4.55 7.26
N ASN A 168 -25.07 5.86 6.99
CA ASN A 168 -25.54 6.86 7.94
C ASN A 168 -24.81 6.79 9.29
N MET A 169 -23.47 6.79 9.23
CA MET A 169 -22.58 6.64 10.39
C MET A 169 -21.52 7.74 10.38
N ASN A 170 -20.89 8.00 11.52
CA ASN A 170 -19.72 8.88 11.52
C ASN A 170 -18.57 8.25 10.72
N THR A 171 -17.73 9.09 10.10
CA THR A 171 -16.62 8.64 9.25
C THR A 171 -15.72 7.58 9.90
N VAL A 172 -15.36 7.73 11.18
CA VAL A 172 -14.48 6.79 11.88
C VAL A 172 -15.17 5.45 12.15
N GLU A 173 -16.46 5.47 12.53
CA GLU A 173 -17.27 4.23 12.66
C GLU A 173 -17.35 3.50 11.31
N ALA A 174 -17.67 4.23 10.24
CA ALA A 174 -17.80 3.67 8.91
C ALA A 174 -16.48 3.04 8.43
N ILE A 175 -15.34 3.70 8.70
CA ILE A 175 -14.01 3.16 8.41
C ILE A 175 -13.74 1.88 9.21
N HIS A 176 -13.95 1.90 10.53
CA HIS A 176 -13.64 0.74 11.39
C HIS A 176 -14.48 -0.48 11.04
N LEU A 177 -15.74 -0.29 10.62
CA LEU A 177 -16.65 -1.37 10.25
C LEU A 177 -16.47 -1.86 8.81
N TYR A 178 -16.34 -0.94 7.85
CA TYR A 178 -16.41 -1.26 6.42
C TYR A 178 -15.10 -1.08 5.67
N PHE A 179 -14.09 -0.44 6.26
CA PHE A 179 -12.75 -0.34 5.69
C PHE A 179 -11.64 -0.70 6.70
N PRO A 180 -11.70 -1.90 7.33
CA PRO A 180 -10.71 -2.31 8.33
C PRO A 180 -9.28 -2.45 7.77
N GLY A 181 -9.12 -2.64 6.46
CA GLY A 181 -7.81 -2.71 5.79
C GLY A 181 -6.98 -1.43 5.90
N LEU A 182 -7.61 -0.28 6.17
CA LEU A 182 -6.91 0.99 6.37
C LEU A 182 -5.97 0.96 7.59
N GLN A 183 -6.32 0.22 8.65
CA GLN A 183 -5.45 0.08 9.80
C GLN A 183 -4.14 -0.64 9.44
N ASP A 184 -4.17 -1.56 8.48
CA ASP A 184 -2.99 -2.36 8.11
C ASP A 184 -1.92 -1.52 7.38
N VAL A 185 -2.22 -0.27 7.01
CA VAL A 185 -1.31 0.66 6.32
C VAL A 185 -0.94 1.91 7.13
N ILE A 186 -1.37 2.01 8.39
CA ILE A 186 -0.91 3.07 9.31
C ILE A 186 0.52 2.77 9.81
N PRO A 187 1.25 3.73 10.40
CA PRO A 187 2.61 3.48 10.84
C PRO A 187 2.71 2.42 11.94
N CYS A 188 3.74 1.59 11.85
CA CYS A 188 4.06 0.52 12.79
C CYS A 188 5.26 0.89 13.67
N LYS A 189 5.69 -0.03 14.55
CA LYS A 189 6.85 0.16 15.43
C LYS A 189 8.14 0.51 14.67
N ASP A 190 8.37 -0.12 13.51
CA ASP A 190 9.59 0.09 12.70
C ASP A 190 9.58 1.44 11.96
N TYR A 191 8.45 2.15 11.92
CA TYR A 191 8.42 3.55 11.47
C TYR A 191 9.10 4.48 12.47
N GLY A 192 9.02 4.14 13.76
CA GLY A 192 9.45 5.00 14.86
C GLY A 192 8.39 6.03 15.25
N ASN A 193 8.84 7.19 15.72
CA ASN A 193 7.93 8.25 16.16
C ASN A 193 7.31 8.97 14.96
N TYR A 194 5.99 9.11 14.95
CA TYR A 194 5.27 9.84 13.90
C TYR A 194 4.22 10.82 14.43
N LEU A 195 3.92 10.79 15.73
CA LEU A 195 3.05 11.76 16.40
C LEU A 195 3.86 12.67 17.31
N PHE A 196 3.53 13.95 17.33
CA PHE A 196 4.15 14.92 18.22
C PHE A 196 3.16 15.91 18.81
N ILE A 197 3.50 16.41 20.00
CA ILE A 197 2.80 17.49 20.69
C ILE A 197 3.67 18.73 20.62
N ARG A 198 3.07 19.86 20.25
CA ARG A 198 3.72 21.18 20.24
C ARG A 198 3.34 21.96 21.49
N SER A 199 4.34 22.46 22.21
CA SER A 199 4.17 23.32 23.39
C SER A 199 5.07 24.55 23.23
N GLY A 200 4.49 25.63 22.69
CA GLY A 200 5.26 26.80 22.26
C GLY A 200 6.27 26.44 21.16
N PRO A 201 7.57 26.76 21.32
CA PRO A 201 8.61 26.40 20.34
C PRO A 201 9.04 24.92 20.43
N SER A 202 8.67 24.21 21.50
CA SER A 202 9.14 22.84 21.75
C SER A 202 8.25 21.79 21.11
N ILE A 203 8.88 20.72 20.62
CA ILE A 203 8.22 19.53 20.07
C ILE A 203 8.57 18.33 20.95
N THR A 204 7.56 17.58 21.40
CA THR A 204 7.74 16.30 22.09
C THR A 204 7.07 15.20 21.29
N PHE A 205 7.82 14.17 20.91
CA PHE A 205 7.25 13.01 20.23
C PHE A 205 6.51 12.10 21.19
N LEU A 206 5.35 11.59 20.76
CA LEU A 206 4.65 10.51 21.44
C LEU A 206 5.27 9.18 20.99
N PRO A 207 5.97 8.44 21.87
CA PRO A 207 6.61 7.19 21.48
C PRO A 207 5.58 6.16 21.03
N TYR A 208 5.89 5.38 19.99
CA TYR A 208 4.98 4.34 19.50
C TYR A 208 4.50 3.46 20.66
N SER A 209 5.38 3.02 21.55
CA SER A 209 5.06 2.17 22.71
C SER A 209 3.96 2.73 23.63
N ARG A 210 3.76 4.05 23.69
CA ARG A 210 2.74 4.71 24.51
C ARG A 210 1.42 4.99 23.80
N MET A 211 1.35 4.72 22.50
CA MET A 211 0.13 4.89 21.72
C MET A 211 -0.88 3.77 22.00
N ASN A 212 -2.17 4.09 21.92
CA ASN A 212 -3.31 3.18 21.91
C ASN A 212 -3.54 2.61 20.50
N THR A 213 -3.45 3.45 19.47
CA THR A 213 -3.59 3.03 18.08
C THR A 213 -2.31 2.38 17.58
N LYS A 214 -2.42 1.14 17.12
CA LYS A 214 -1.30 0.30 16.67
C LYS A 214 -1.58 -0.31 15.31
N ASN A 215 -0.52 -0.69 14.62
CA ASN A 215 -0.58 -1.54 13.43
C ASN A 215 -0.05 -2.95 13.76
N PRO A 216 -0.86 -3.82 14.39
CA PRO A 216 -0.41 -5.16 14.74
C PRO A 216 -0.02 -6.01 13.51
N PHE A 217 -0.65 -5.73 12.36
CA PHE A 217 -0.33 -6.40 11.10
C PHE A 217 1.10 -6.10 10.65
N LEU A 218 1.47 -4.83 10.49
CA LEU A 218 2.83 -4.45 10.08
C LEU A 218 3.86 -4.74 11.18
N ASP A 219 3.50 -4.61 12.46
CA ASP A 219 4.39 -5.00 13.57
C ASP A 219 4.82 -6.46 13.41
N THR A 220 3.86 -7.37 13.19
CA THR A 220 4.12 -8.81 12.99
C THR A 220 4.82 -9.10 11.67
N LEU A 221 4.39 -8.45 10.58
CA LEU A 221 4.97 -8.66 9.25
C LEU A 221 6.43 -8.18 9.20
N ASN A 222 6.77 -7.10 9.90
CA ASN A 222 8.13 -6.58 9.97
C ASN A 222 9.03 -7.37 10.91
N GLU A 223 8.51 -7.96 11.99
CA GLU A 223 9.26 -8.92 12.82
C GLU A 223 9.75 -10.11 11.99
N ASN A 224 8.91 -10.58 11.07
CA ASN A 224 9.18 -11.75 10.26
C ASN A 224 9.81 -11.43 8.89
N ARG A 225 10.26 -10.19 8.65
CA ARG A 225 10.77 -9.76 7.32
C ARG A 225 11.97 -10.55 6.82
N SER A 226 12.81 -11.05 7.74
CA SER A 226 13.97 -11.91 7.42
C SER A 226 13.61 -13.21 6.70
N MET A 227 12.34 -13.63 6.76
CA MET A 227 11.83 -14.80 6.05
C MET A 227 11.95 -14.67 4.53
N ILE A 228 11.90 -13.45 3.99
CA ILE A 228 12.04 -13.21 2.55
C ILE A 228 13.43 -13.66 2.08
N GLN A 229 14.48 -13.26 2.80
CA GLN A 229 15.87 -13.65 2.49
C GLN A 229 16.11 -15.13 2.76
N LYS A 230 15.58 -15.68 3.86
CA LYS A 230 15.68 -17.13 4.17
C LYS A 230 15.05 -18.01 3.09
N ARG A 231 14.05 -17.49 2.37
CA ARG A 231 13.37 -18.15 1.25
C ARG A 231 14.06 -17.89 -0.10
N ASN A 232 15.20 -17.21 -0.10
CA ASN A 232 15.98 -16.85 -1.29
C ASN A 232 15.15 -16.12 -2.36
N ILE A 233 14.24 -15.26 -1.93
CA ILE A 233 13.40 -14.46 -2.84
C ILE A 233 14.16 -13.20 -3.20
N GLU A 234 14.52 -13.08 -4.47
CA GLU A 234 15.10 -11.84 -5.00
C GLU A 234 14.08 -10.71 -4.84
N THR A 235 14.48 -9.65 -4.13
CA THR A 235 13.60 -8.54 -3.78
C THR A 235 14.14 -7.25 -4.37
N THR A 236 13.28 -6.54 -5.11
CA THR A 236 13.57 -5.23 -5.67
C THR A 236 12.59 -4.21 -5.10
N LEU A 237 13.11 -3.11 -4.57
CA LEU A 237 12.36 -2.02 -3.98
C LEU A 237 12.54 -0.77 -4.85
N ILE A 238 11.45 -0.20 -5.33
CA ILE A 238 11.47 1.02 -6.14
C ILE A 238 10.65 2.07 -5.41
N ALA A 239 11.30 3.17 -5.02
CA ALA A 239 10.66 4.28 -4.33
C ALA A 239 10.55 5.52 -5.23
N GLY A 240 9.42 6.20 -5.13
CA GLY A 240 9.29 7.60 -5.56
C GLY A 240 9.93 8.53 -4.54
N ASP A 241 10.52 9.62 -5.01
CA ASP A 241 11.13 10.66 -4.19
C ASP A 241 10.90 12.05 -4.81
N GLY A 242 11.04 13.10 -4.01
CA GLY A 242 10.92 14.50 -4.44
C GLY A 242 9.53 15.12 -4.28
N GLU A 243 8.55 14.38 -3.74
CA GLU A 243 7.23 14.92 -3.44
C GLU A 243 7.06 15.19 -1.94
N GLU A 244 6.35 16.28 -1.61
CA GLU A 244 6.04 16.63 -0.23
C GLU A 244 5.15 15.55 0.40
N THR A 245 5.67 14.93 1.45
CA THR A 245 5.07 13.76 2.08
C THR A 245 4.98 13.98 3.59
N ILE A 246 3.84 13.63 4.19
CA ILE A 246 3.64 13.76 5.64
C ILE A 246 4.59 12.79 6.36
N GLN A 247 5.53 13.36 7.13
CA GLN A 247 6.46 12.60 7.97
C GLN A 247 5.99 12.53 9.42
N TYR A 248 5.44 13.62 9.93
CA TYR A 248 4.96 13.70 11.31
C TYR A 248 3.60 14.37 11.38
N LEU A 249 2.79 13.99 12.35
CA LEU A 249 1.49 14.58 12.64
C LEU A 249 1.49 15.26 14.01
N GLN A 250 1.01 16.49 14.05
CA GLN A 250 0.78 17.21 15.29
C GLN A 250 -0.54 16.74 15.90
N VAL A 251 -0.50 16.35 17.18
CA VAL A 251 -1.67 15.99 17.96
C VAL A 251 -1.88 16.92 19.15
N VAL A 252 -3.15 17.17 19.49
CA VAL A 252 -3.58 17.84 20.72
C VAL A 252 -4.47 16.90 21.53
N PRO A 253 -4.56 17.06 22.87
CA PRO A 253 -5.43 16.22 23.69
C PRO A 253 -6.87 16.15 23.15
N SER A 254 -7.44 14.95 23.14
CA SER A 254 -8.82 14.67 22.71
C SER A 254 -9.53 13.92 23.83
N HIS A 255 -10.78 14.29 24.10
CA HIS A 255 -11.64 13.56 25.05
C HIS A 255 -12.52 12.50 24.38
N SER A 256 -12.41 12.32 23.06
CA SER A 256 -13.20 11.32 22.35
C SER A 256 -12.65 9.92 22.61
N LYS A 257 -13.54 8.98 22.97
CA LYS A 257 -13.21 7.56 23.17
C LYS A 257 -13.12 6.76 21.87
N LEU A 258 -13.56 7.35 20.76
CA LEU A 258 -13.63 6.71 19.45
C LEU A 258 -12.70 7.39 18.44
N LYS A 259 -12.78 8.72 18.34
CA LYS A 259 -11.91 9.50 17.46
C LYS A 259 -10.64 9.88 18.18
N TRP A 260 -9.51 9.84 17.48
CA TRP A 260 -8.29 10.47 17.97
C TRP A 260 -7.86 9.99 19.36
N THR A 261 -7.84 8.67 19.57
CA THR A 261 -7.51 8.04 20.87
C THR A 261 -6.09 8.36 21.35
N ASP A 262 -5.19 8.78 20.46
CA ASP A 262 -3.84 9.28 20.78
C ASP A 262 -3.69 10.80 20.61
N GLY A 263 -4.81 11.52 20.56
CA GLY A 263 -4.88 12.96 20.36
C GLY A 263 -5.35 13.36 18.95
N LYS A 264 -6.08 14.47 18.88
CA LYS A 264 -6.66 15.01 17.65
C LYS A 264 -5.55 15.55 16.75
N VAL A 265 -5.49 15.03 15.53
CA VAL A 265 -4.57 15.53 14.50
C VAL A 265 -5.00 16.94 14.09
N VAL A 266 -4.07 17.90 14.19
CA VAL A 266 -4.33 19.33 13.90
C VAL A 266 -3.34 19.94 12.93
N GLY A 267 -2.28 19.23 12.58
CA GLY A 267 -1.25 19.71 11.66
C GLY A 267 -0.27 18.60 11.33
N ASP A 268 0.73 18.95 10.54
CA ASP A 268 1.73 18.03 10.01
C ASP A 268 3.10 18.69 9.85
N ILE A 269 4.12 17.85 9.70
CA ILE A 269 5.44 18.23 9.21
C ILE A 269 5.71 17.38 7.97
N LEU A 270 5.98 18.06 6.86
CA LEU A 270 6.27 17.45 5.57
C LEU A 270 7.77 17.21 5.40
N THR A 271 8.11 16.23 4.58
CA THR A 271 9.44 16.00 4.04
C THR A 271 9.38 15.95 2.52
N LYS A 272 10.48 16.30 1.85
CA LYS A 272 10.63 16.09 0.40
C LYS A 272 11.17 14.69 0.07
N HIS A 273 11.46 13.88 1.09
CA HIS A 273 11.97 12.52 0.94
C HIS A 273 10.83 11.49 0.94
N GLY A 274 10.03 11.50 -0.12
CA GLY A 274 8.90 10.61 -0.31
C GLY A 274 8.17 10.84 -1.63
N ASP A 275 7.11 10.06 -1.82
CA ASP A 275 6.34 10.00 -3.07
C ASP A 275 4.99 10.74 -3.00
N GLY A 276 4.75 11.50 -1.93
CA GLY A 276 3.50 12.20 -1.63
C GLY A 276 2.54 11.40 -0.74
N ASN A 277 2.82 10.12 -0.50
CA ASN A 277 2.03 9.24 0.38
C ASN A 277 2.91 8.46 1.36
N ALA A 278 3.97 7.81 0.88
CA ALA A 278 4.93 7.06 1.66
C ALA A 278 6.30 7.76 1.65
N VAL A 279 6.87 7.93 2.84
CA VAL A 279 8.22 8.44 3.01
C VAL A 279 9.27 7.38 2.63
N LEU A 280 10.41 7.84 2.11
CA LEU A 280 11.44 6.96 1.54
C LEU A 280 11.93 5.86 2.51
N HIS A 281 12.13 6.20 3.78
CA HIS A 281 12.56 5.23 4.80
C HIS A 281 11.50 4.15 5.08
N SER A 282 10.21 4.48 4.94
CA SER A 282 9.12 3.51 5.08
C SER A 282 9.13 2.54 3.91
N VAL A 283 9.41 2.99 2.68
CA VAL A 283 9.52 2.12 1.50
C VAL A 283 10.74 1.19 1.61
N PHE A 284 11.89 1.74 2.01
CA PHE A 284 13.17 1.01 2.06
C PHE A 284 13.46 0.26 3.36
N LEU A 285 12.42 -0.04 4.17
CA LEU A 285 12.57 -0.84 5.38
C LEU A 285 13.10 -2.26 5.11
N LEU A 286 12.79 -2.82 3.94
CA LEU A 286 13.23 -4.17 3.55
C LEU A 286 14.66 -4.18 3.00
N GLU A 287 15.30 -5.35 3.06
CA GLU A 287 16.53 -5.63 2.32
C GLU A 287 16.19 -6.06 0.89
N GLY A 288 17.05 -5.69 -0.06
CA GLY A 288 16.87 -5.96 -1.48
C GLY A 288 17.57 -4.92 -2.34
N ASN A 289 17.42 -5.03 -3.66
CA ASN A 289 17.92 -4.06 -4.62
C ASN A 289 17.07 -2.78 -4.53
N LYS A 290 17.66 -1.65 -4.15
CA LYS A 290 16.94 -0.39 -3.92
C LYS A 290 17.15 0.58 -5.08
N TYR A 291 16.06 1.10 -5.61
CA TYR A 291 16.05 2.11 -6.66
C TYR A 291 15.17 3.29 -6.26
N VAL A 292 15.65 4.50 -6.53
CA VAL A 292 14.91 5.74 -6.34
C VAL A 292 14.62 6.35 -7.70
N VAL A 293 13.40 6.83 -7.91
CA VAL A 293 13.01 7.62 -9.08
C VAL A 293 12.35 8.92 -8.61
N HIS A 294 12.67 10.05 -9.24
CA HIS A 294 12.01 11.32 -8.94
C HIS A 294 10.57 11.27 -9.48
N ALA A 295 9.61 10.90 -8.65
CA ALA A 295 8.25 10.55 -9.06
C ALA A 295 7.29 10.64 -7.88
N SER A 296 6.05 11.05 -8.13
CA SER A 296 4.98 10.81 -7.15
C SER A 296 4.61 9.33 -7.05
N HIS A 297 3.75 9.01 -6.09
CA HIS A 297 3.31 7.67 -5.74
C HIS A 297 2.83 6.88 -6.95
N ASN A 298 2.02 7.48 -7.83
CA ASN A 298 1.54 6.82 -9.05
C ASN A 298 2.54 6.92 -10.21
N GLU A 299 3.34 7.98 -10.24
CA GLU A 299 4.29 8.19 -11.33
C GLU A 299 5.43 7.16 -11.33
N VAL A 300 5.72 6.56 -10.18
CA VAL A 300 6.69 5.48 -10.06
C VAL A 300 6.41 4.34 -11.06
N LEU A 301 5.14 4.06 -11.36
CA LEU A 301 4.74 2.96 -12.24
C LEU A 301 5.35 3.14 -13.63
N TYR A 302 5.34 4.36 -14.15
CA TYR A 302 5.91 4.64 -15.47
C TYR A 302 7.36 5.15 -15.42
N LYS A 303 7.84 5.74 -14.32
CA LYS A 303 9.26 6.10 -14.24
C LYS A 303 10.17 4.92 -13.92
N SER A 304 9.61 3.81 -13.45
CA SER A 304 10.34 2.58 -13.15
C SER A 304 10.57 1.66 -14.36
N ILE A 305 10.00 1.95 -15.53
CA ILE A 305 10.15 1.12 -16.75
C ILE A 305 11.60 0.74 -17.03
N PRO A 306 12.57 1.67 -17.03
CA PRO A 306 13.94 1.32 -17.40
C PRO A 306 14.60 0.37 -16.39
N ILE A 307 14.09 0.31 -15.17
CA ILE A 307 14.50 -0.65 -14.14
C ILE A 307 13.83 -2.00 -14.42
N LEU A 308 12.51 -2.01 -14.64
CA LEU A 308 11.73 -3.22 -14.93
C LEU A 308 12.24 -3.96 -16.17
N GLN A 309 12.58 -3.23 -17.25
CA GLN A 309 13.16 -3.80 -18.48
C GLN A 309 14.50 -4.52 -18.27
N LYS A 310 15.23 -4.21 -17.19
CA LYS A 310 16.53 -4.84 -16.90
C LYS A 310 16.39 -6.10 -16.07
N ILE A 311 15.30 -6.24 -15.30
CA ILE A 311 15.12 -7.31 -14.30
C ILE A 311 14.07 -8.36 -14.70
N LEU A 312 13.23 -8.06 -15.70
CA LEU A 312 12.19 -8.93 -16.27
C LEU A 312 12.61 -9.57 -17.59
#